data_AF-K1QMB7-F1
#
_entry.id   AF-K1QMB7-F1
#
_cell.length_a   1.000
_cell.length_b   1.000
_cell.length_c   1.000
_cell.angle_alpha   90.00
_cell.angle_beta   90.00
_cell.angle_gamma   90.00
#
_symmetry.space_group_name_H-M   'P 1'
#
loop_
_entity.id
_entity.type
_entity.pdbx_description
1 polymer ?
#
loop_
_entity_poly.entity_id
_entity_poly.type
_entity_poly.pdbx_seq_one_letter_code
_entity_poly.pdbx_strand_id
1 'polypeptide(L)'
;MRGVSGSGKSTIARAIQKVYPSAVLCSADNYFMREGEYHFSADDLESAHKYCQRLAEEAVRKDSNVIIIDNTNVKRWEMKFYMDLARQHLYRTVIVEPKLDWRNNPSLLASRNTHDVDENTIRKKIKAFEDYVPFYYAWFLNRTDSTMVYNKCCNTLRDCIKNVPGFCSFVLDKDCSVKKFFEYFRLSEMPHSLYHCTAKFLGGPKSGTVRRLEYHQSTEVQEACGKSFKITMTGMIVTSAVVAARIKLSSEELLMIYDKPEENTDGRLKDKLCYPKGSTAHLTIATAEGVLPKHSNTEILAIADMERNNADGKVSHRLKSGVVNRWDKYYCSVNFETPVEINTLFSGF
;
A
#
# COMPACT_ATOMS: atom_id res chain seq x y z
N MET A 1 2.43 -12.46 -12.24
CA MET A 1 2.43 -12.19 -13.70
C MET A 1 1.01 -12.14 -14.22
N ARG A 2 0.76 -11.38 -15.29
CA ARG A 2 -0.52 -11.34 -16.01
C ARG A 2 -0.28 -11.21 -17.52
N GLY A 3 -1.06 -11.92 -18.31
CA GLY A 3 -0.95 -11.93 -19.78
C GLY A 3 -1.21 -13.29 -20.42
N VAL A 4 -1.65 -13.28 -21.67
CA VAL A 4 -1.96 -14.51 -22.41
C VAL A 4 -0.70 -15.29 -22.83
N SER A 5 -0.87 -16.50 -23.36
CA SER A 5 0.25 -17.31 -23.86
C SER A 5 1.04 -16.55 -24.94
N GLY A 6 2.37 -16.67 -24.96
CA GLY A 6 3.24 -15.95 -25.91
C GLY A 6 3.52 -14.47 -25.60
N SER A 7 2.93 -13.91 -24.53
CA SER A 7 3.09 -12.47 -24.20
C SER A 7 4.42 -12.09 -23.55
N GLY A 8 5.29 -13.06 -23.22
CA GLY A 8 6.59 -12.83 -22.59
C GLY A 8 6.60 -12.85 -21.05
N LYS A 9 5.52 -13.30 -20.39
CA LYS A 9 5.45 -13.43 -18.92
C LYS A 9 6.62 -14.22 -18.33
N SER A 10 6.83 -15.45 -18.82
CA SER A 10 7.85 -16.34 -18.27
C SER A 10 9.26 -15.80 -18.48
N THR A 11 9.47 -15.01 -19.54
CA THR A 11 10.73 -14.27 -19.74
C THR A 11 10.95 -13.25 -18.63
N ILE A 12 9.94 -12.45 -18.28
CA ILE A 12 10.01 -11.48 -17.18
C ILE A 12 10.15 -12.21 -15.83
N ALA A 13 9.39 -13.28 -15.60
CA ALA A 13 9.46 -14.08 -14.38
C ALA A 13 10.88 -14.63 -14.14
N ARG A 14 11.52 -15.18 -15.18
CA ARG A 14 12.91 -15.64 -15.13
C ARG A 14 13.89 -14.48 -14.92
N ALA A 15 13.64 -13.30 -15.51
CA ALA A 15 14.47 -12.12 -15.27
C ALA A 15 14.40 -11.68 -13.80
N ILE A 16 13.22 -11.67 -13.20
CA ILE A 16 13.04 -11.41 -11.76
C ILE A 16 13.79 -12.45 -10.94
N GLN A 17 13.66 -13.74 -11.27
CA GLN A 17 14.35 -14.81 -10.54
C GLN A 17 15.89 -14.74 -10.67
N LYS A 18 16.42 -14.22 -11.78
CA LYS A 18 17.87 -13.94 -11.91
C LYS A 18 18.33 -12.83 -10.98
N VAL A 19 17.53 -11.77 -10.81
CA VAL A 19 17.82 -10.67 -9.88
C VAL A 19 17.66 -11.11 -8.42
N TYR A 20 16.69 -11.98 -8.16
CA TYR A 20 16.39 -12.54 -6.84
C TYR A 20 16.55 -14.07 -6.87
N PRO A 21 17.78 -14.61 -6.75
CA PRO A 21 18.02 -16.06 -6.89
C PRO A 21 17.26 -16.94 -5.90
N SER A 22 16.86 -16.39 -4.75
CA SER A 22 16.03 -17.05 -3.74
C SER A 22 14.52 -16.97 -4.01
N ALA A 23 14.10 -16.31 -5.10
CA ALA A 23 12.70 -16.21 -5.46
C ALA A 23 12.11 -17.56 -5.85
N VAL A 24 10.92 -17.85 -5.34
CA VAL A 24 10.19 -19.08 -5.66
C VAL A 24 9.26 -18.83 -6.84
N LEU A 25 9.53 -19.50 -7.96
CA LEU A 25 8.69 -19.45 -9.16
C LEU A 25 7.60 -20.53 -9.11
N CYS A 26 6.34 -20.09 -9.00
CA CYS A 26 5.16 -20.94 -9.02
C CYS A 26 4.46 -20.80 -10.37
N SER A 27 4.35 -21.89 -11.12
CA SER A 27 3.61 -21.95 -12.38
C SER A 27 2.82 -23.26 -12.47
N ALA A 28 1.59 -23.18 -12.96
CA ALA A 28 0.79 -24.37 -13.25
C ALA A 28 1.42 -25.22 -14.37
N ASP A 29 2.13 -24.58 -15.32
CA ASP A 29 2.75 -25.28 -16.46
C ASP A 29 3.83 -26.26 -16.00
N ASN A 30 4.48 -26.00 -14.86
CA ASN A 30 5.47 -26.91 -14.26
C ASN A 30 4.87 -28.28 -13.88
N TYR A 31 3.56 -28.39 -13.69
CA TYR A 31 2.89 -29.68 -13.42
C TYR A 31 2.95 -30.62 -14.62
N PHE A 32 2.98 -30.06 -15.83
CA PHE A 32 2.99 -30.80 -17.09
C PHE A 32 4.40 -31.14 -17.59
N MET A 33 5.44 -30.67 -16.91
CA MET A 33 6.83 -30.99 -17.24
C MET A 33 7.18 -32.39 -16.73
N ARG A 34 7.54 -33.31 -17.61
CA ARG A 34 8.04 -34.66 -17.29
C ARG A 34 9.34 -34.90 -18.04
N GLU A 35 10.41 -35.23 -17.32
CA GLU A 35 11.74 -35.51 -17.91
C GLU A 35 12.25 -34.42 -18.87
N GLY A 36 11.79 -33.16 -18.69
CA GLY A 36 12.16 -32.02 -19.54
C GLY A 36 11.22 -31.76 -20.71
N GLU A 37 10.23 -32.62 -20.95
CA GLU A 37 9.21 -32.48 -21.99
C GLU A 37 7.86 -32.00 -21.41
N TYR A 38 7.09 -31.26 -22.21
CA TYR A 38 5.81 -30.68 -21.81
C TYR A 38 4.65 -31.57 -22.28
N HIS A 39 3.90 -32.16 -21.34
CA HIS A 39 2.79 -33.06 -21.63
C HIS A 39 1.47 -32.47 -21.14
N PHE A 40 0.83 -31.66 -21.98
CA PHE A 40 -0.45 -31.04 -21.63
C PHE A 40 -1.59 -32.06 -21.56
N SER A 41 -2.41 -31.94 -20.51
CA SER A 41 -3.65 -32.68 -20.33
C SER A 41 -4.73 -31.72 -19.82
N ALA A 42 -5.82 -31.58 -20.58
CA ALA A 42 -6.91 -30.70 -20.21
C ALA A 42 -7.63 -31.17 -18.93
N ASP A 43 -7.74 -32.48 -18.73
CA ASP A 43 -8.38 -33.10 -17.56
C ASP A 43 -7.60 -32.82 -16.26
N ASP A 44 -6.30 -32.54 -16.38
CA ASP A 44 -5.41 -32.27 -15.27
C ASP A 44 -5.29 -30.78 -14.90
N LEU A 45 -5.99 -29.87 -15.60
CA LEU A 45 -5.88 -28.43 -15.37
C LEU A 45 -6.17 -28.03 -13.92
N GLU A 46 -7.20 -28.61 -13.30
CA GLU A 46 -7.53 -28.33 -11.90
C GLU A 46 -6.40 -28.77 -10.97
N SER A 47 -5.83 -29.95 -11.21
CA SER A 47 -4.69 -30.49 -10.46
C SER A 47 -3.43 -29.64 -10.64
N ALA A 48 -3.17 -29.14 -11.85
CA ALA A 48 -2.05 -28.24 -12.15
C ALA A 48 -2.19 -26.90 -11.41
N HIS A 49 -3.39 -26.33 -11.37
CA HIS A 49 -3.65 -25.12 -10.58
C HIS A 49 -3.49 -25.37 -9.08
N LYS A 50 -4.03 -26.48 -8.54
CA LYS A 50 -3.84 -26.87 -7.13
C LYS A 50 -2.36 -27.10 -6.78
N TYR A 51 -1.59 -27.67 -7.70
CA TYR A 51 -0.14 -27.82 -7.55
C TYR A 51 0.55 -26.46 -7.41
N CYS A 52 0.26 -25.51 -8.31
CA CYS A 52 0.83 -24.16 -8.25
C CYS A 52 0.42 -23.41 -6.98
N GLN A 53 -0.83 -23.58 -6.52
CA GLN A 53 -1.31 -23.01 -5.26
C GLN A 53 -0.53 -23.54 -4.05
N ARG A 54 -0.32 -24.87 -3.97
CA ARG A 54 0.47 -25.50 -2.90
C ARG A 54 1.92 -25.01 -2.87
N LEU A 55 2.56 -24.81 -4.03
CA LEU A 55 3.90 -24.23 -4.09
C LEU A 55 3.94 -22.82 -3.50
N ALA A 56 2.93 -21.99 -3.79
CA ALA A 56 2.84 -20.64 -3.24
C ALA A 56 2.61 -20.66 -1.72
N GLU A 57 1.73 -21.53 -1.22
CA GLU A 57 1.53 -21.73 0.23
C GLU A 57 2.81 -22.18 0.92
N GLU A 58 3.54 -23.13 0.32
CA GLU A 58 4.80 -23.61 0.87
C GLU A 58 5.86 -22.52 0.91
N ALA A 59 5.96 -21.70 -0.15
CA ALA A 59 6.88 -20.58 -0.22
C ALA A 59 6.58 -19.54 0.87
N VAL A 60 5.30 -19.21 1.09
CA VAL A 60 4.86 -18.33 2.17
C VAL A 60 5.17 -18.93 3.55
N ARG A 61 4.93 -20.23 3.75
CA ARG A 61 5.24 -20.94 5.01
C ARG A 61 6.74 -20.94 5.32
N LYS A 62 7.59 -20.96 4.29
CA LYS A 62 9.04 -20.83 4.40
C LYS A 62 9.53 -19.38 4.52
N ASP A 63 8.62 -18.41 4.60
CA ASP A 63 8.92 -16.97 4.64
C ASP A 63 9.79 -16.50 3.46
N SER A 64 9.47 -16.99 2.25
CA SER A 64 10.23 -16.64 1.04
C SER A 64 9.98 -15.20 0.64
N ASN A 65 11.02 -14.37 0.66
CA ASN A 65 10.93 -12.92 0.39
C ASN A 65 10.24 -12.55 -0.95
N VAL A 66 10.45 -13.35 -2.01
CA VAL A 66 9.89 -13.11 -3.34
C VAL A 66 9.24 -14.38 -3.86
N ILE A 67 7.96 -14.29 -4.19
CA ILE A 67 7.16 -15.39 -4.75
C ILE A 67 6.58 -14.91 -6.07
N ILE A 68 6.92 -15.60 -7.15
CA ILE A 68 6.54 -15.24 -8.51
C ILE A 68 5.44 -16.19 -8.96
N ILE A 69 4.24 -15.68 -9.18
CA ILE A 69 3.13 -16.44 -9.77
C ILE A 69 3.14 -16.23 -11.29
N ASP A 70 3.66 -17.20 -12.04
CA ASP A 70 3.76 -17.17 -13.50
C ASP A 70 2.64 -17.99 -14.16
N ASN A 71 1.41 -17.50 -13.95
CA ASN A 71 0.21 -17.97 -14.63
C ASN A 71 -0.34 -16.86 -15.55
N THR A 72 -1.33 -17.20 -16.38
CA THR A 72 -1.94 -16.24 -17.31
C THR A 72 -2.76 -15.16 -16.61
N ASN A 73 -3.50 -15.52 -15.56
CA ASN A 73 -4.29 -14.62 -14.73
C ASN A 73 -5.22 -13.69 -15.56
N VAL A 74 -5.84 -14.24 -16.60
CA VAL A 74 -6.69 -13.53 -17.58
C VAL A 74 -7.89 -12.90 -16.87
N LYS A 75 -8.50 -13.68 -15.96
CA LYS A 75 -9.65 -13.26 -15.17
C LYS A 75 -9.25 -12.89 -13.74
N ARG A 76 -10.00 -11.98 -13.11
CA ARG A 76 -9.71 -11.57 -11.72
C ARG A 76 -9.84 -12.72 -10.73
N TRP A 77 -10.79 -13.63 -10.94
CA TRP A 77 -11.01 -14.76 -10.04
C TRP A 77 -9.82 -15.74 -10.03
N GLU A 78 -9.06 -15.86 -11.13
CA GLU A 78 -7.86 -16.71 -11.22
C GLU A 78 -6.77 -16.24 -10.23
N MET A 79 -6.73 -14.93 -9.92
CA MET A 79 -5.77 -14.35 -8.99
C MET A 79 -6.23 -14.40 -7.53
N LYS A 80 -7.52 -14.64 -7.27
CA LYS A 80 -8.15 -14.44 -5.96
C LYS A 80 -7.41 -15.20 -4.85
N PHE A 81 -7.08 -16.47 -5.10
CA PHE A 81 -6.35 -17.30 -4.15
C PHE A 81 -5.02 -16.66 -3.73
N TYR A 82 -4.20 -16.25 -4.70
CA TYR A 82 -2.88 -15.68 -4.43
C TYR A 82 -2.97 -14.32 -3.73
N MET A 83 -3.97 -13.51 -4.08
CA MET A 83 -4.23 -12.23 -3.41
C MET A 83 -4.63 -12.42 -1.94
N ASP A 84 -5.51 -13.39 -1.66
CA ASP A 84 -5.92 -13.71 -0.30
C ASP A 84 -4.75 -14.27 0.51
N LEU A 85 -3.96 -15.17 -0.07
CA LEU A 85 -2.76 -15.72 0.56
C LEU A 85 -1.76 -14.61 0.90
N ALA A 86 -1.48 -13.70 -0.04
CA ALA A 86 -0.59 -12.57 0.20
C ALA A 86 -1.10 -11.66 1.34
N ARG A 87 -2.41 -11.36 1.34
CA ARG A 87 -3.03 -10.53 2.38
C ARG A 87 -2.95 -11.17 3.76
N GLN A 88 -3.25 -12.48 3.87
CA GLN A 88 -3.23 -13.22 5.14
C GLN A 88 -1.83 -13.28 5.76
N HIS A 89 -0.79 -13.29 4.92
CA HIS A 89 0.60 -13.41 5.35
C HIS A 89 1.41 -12.12 5.24
N LEU A 90 0.72 -10.97 5.08
CA LEU A 90 1.33 -9.62 5.05
C LEU A 90 2.34 -9.41 3.89
N TYR A 91 2.16 -10.11 2.78
CA TYR A 91 2.89 -9.83 1.54
C TYR A 91 2.31 -8.61 0.82
N ARG A 92 3.10 -8.06 -0.10
CA ARG A 92 2.68 -7.00 -1.02
C ARG A 92 2.69 -7.53 -2.43
N THR A 93 1.55 -7.37 -3.12
CA THR A 93 1.40 -7.84 -4.49
C THR A 93 1.81 -6.75 -5.47
N VAL A 94 2.57 -7.14 -6.48
CA VAL A 94 2.84 -6.32 -7.67
C VAL A 94 2.29 -7.08 -8.87
N ILE A 95 1.33 -6.45 -9.57
CA ILE A 95 0.86 -6.97 -10.84
C ILE A 95 1.89 -6.59 -11.90
N VAL A 96 2.40 -7.62 -12.60
CA VAL A 96 3.40 -7.44 -13.65
C VAL A 96 2.81 -7.95 -14.97
N GLU A 97 2.64 -7.03 -15.90
CA GLU A 97 2.15 -7.29 -17.25
C GLU A 97 3.22 -6.93 -18.28
N PRO A 98 3.50 -7.80 -19.27
CA PRO A 98 4.37 -7.44 -20.38
C PRO A 98 3.85 -6.19 -21.12
N LYS A 99 4.74 -5.24 -21.41
CA LYS A 99 4.44 -3.99 -22.12
C LYS A 99 4.90 -4.02 -23.59
N LEU A 100 4.86 -5.20 -24.21
CA LEU A 100 5.30 -5.44 -25.58
C LEU A 100 4.20 -5.11 -26.60
N ASP A 101 4.55 -4.59 -27.78
CA ASP A 101 3.58 -4.15 -28.80
C ASP A 101 2.65 -5.26 -29.28
N TRP A 102 3.13 -6.51 -29.31
CA TRP A 102 2.36 -7.67 -29.76
C TRP A 102 1.55 -8.35 -28.67
N ARG A 103 1.53 -7.83 -27.43
CA ARG A 103 0.87 -8.49 -26.28
C ARG A 103 -0.63 -8.75 -26.48
N ASN A 104 -1.25 -8.06 -27.46
CA ASN A 104 -2.65 -8.18 -27.85
C ASN A 104 -2.84 -8.65 -29.30
N ASN A 105 -1.79 -9.11 -30.00
CA ASN A 105 -1.87 -9.61 -31.38
C ASN A 105 -1.95 -11.14 -31.38
N PRO A 106 -3.12 -11.75 -31.66
CA PRO A 106 -3.31 -13.20 -31.56
C PRO A 106 -2.32 -14.02 -32.38
N SER A 107 -2.05 -13.64 -33.63
CA SER A 107 -1.16 -14.38 -34.55
C SER A 107 0.30 -14.33 -34.09
N LEU A 108 0.76 -13.17 -33.63
CA LEU A 108 2.12 -13.02 -33.09
C LEU A 108 2.30 -13.74 -31.76
N LEU A 109 1.25 -13.84 -30.94
CA LEU A 109 1.27 -14.60 -29.69
C LEU A 109 1.24 -16.10 -29.94
N ALA A 110 0.42 -16.57 -30.88
CA ALA A 110 0.35 -17.97 -31.28
C ALA A 110 1.72 -18.45 -31.81
N SER A 111 2.34 -17.69 -32.71
CA SER A 111 3.67 -18.04 -33.23
C SER A 111 4.81 -18.01 -32.19
N ARG A 112 4.63 -17.31 -31.05
CA ARG A 112 5.67 -17.15 -30.01
C ARG A 112 5.46 -18.01 -28.77
N ASN A 113 4.32 -18.70 -28.66
CA ASN A 113 4.02 -19.48 -27.48
C ASN A 113 4.65 -20.87 -27.56
N THR A 114 5.08 -21.39 -26.41
CA THR A 114 5.82 -22.66 -26.29
C THR A 114 4.93 -23.84 -25.95
N HIS A 115 3.61 -23.66 -25.96
CA HIS A 115 2.62 -24.66 -25.54
C HIS A 115 1.59 -24.94 -26.65
N ASP A 116 1.91 -24.58 -27.90
CA ASP A 116 1.09 -24.77 -29.09
C ASP A 116 -0.37 -24.32 -28.96
N VAL A 117 -0.60 -23.27 -28.16
CA VAL A 117 -1.93 -22.68 -28.03
C VAL A 117 -2.31 -21.98 -29.33
N ASP A 118 -3.39 -22.44 -29.96
CA ASP A 118 -3.84 -21.94 -31.25
C ASP A 118 -4.34 -20.48 -31.18
N GLU A 119 -4.33 -19.81 -32.34
CA GLU A 119 -4.72 -18.41 -32.46
C GLU A 119 -6.16 -18.14 -31.99
N ASN A 120 -7.10 -19.05 -32.26
CA ASN A 120 -8.49 -18.86 -31.87
C ASN A 120 -8.65 -18.90 -30.34
N THR A 121 -7.94 -19.81 -29.67
CA THR A 121 -7.89 -19.87 -28.20
C THR A 121 -7.27 -18.61 -27.62
N ILE A 122 -6.16 -18.12 -28.18
CA ILE A 122 -5.53 -16.86 -27.74
C ILE A 122 -6.47 -15.67 -27.94
N ARG A 123 -7.15 -15.58 -29.08
CA ARG A 123 -8.14 -14.52 -29.38
C ARG A 123 -9.27 -14.52 -28.35
N LYS A 124 -9.78 -15.69 -27.97
CA LYS A 124 -10.79 -15.82 -26.89
C LYS A 124 -10.23 -15.33 -25.55
N LYS A 125 -8.99 -15.71 -25.19
CA LYS A 125 -8.34 -15.27 -23.94
C LYS A 125 -8.09 -13.76 -23.89
N ILE A 126 -7.68 -13.14 -25.01
CA ILE A 126 -7.52 -11.67 -25.10
C ILE A 126 -8.86 -10.98 -24.88
N LYS A 127 -9.93 -11.42 -25.57
CA LYS A 127 -11.28 -10.86 -25.40
C LYS A 127 -11.80 -11.03 -23.96
N ALA A 128 -11.38 -12.10 -23.29
CA ALA A 128 -11.75 -12.40 -21.92
C ALA A 128 -10.88 -11.67 -20.88
N PHE A 129 -9.78 -11.01 -21.27
CA PHE A 129 -8.85 -10.37 -20.34
C PHE A 129 -9.52 -9.23 -19.58
N GLU A 130 -9.54 -9.34 -18.25
CA GLU A 130 -10.15 -8.34 -17.38
C GLU A 130 -9.09 -7.40 -16.82
N ASP A 131 -9.40 -6.12 -16.70
CA ASP A 131 -8.51 -5.21 -15.98
C ASP A 131 -8.52 -5.48 -14.45
N TYR A 132 -7.42 -5.21 -13.77
CA TYR A 132 -7.30 -5.29 -12.31
C TYR A 132 -7.18 -3.89 -11.72
N VAL A 133 -8.33 -3.30 -11.39
CA VAL A 133 -8.40 -2.01 -10.71
C VAL A 133 -8.36 -2.24 -9.19
N PRO A 134 -7.31 -1.81 -8.48
CA PRO A 134 -7.23 -1.96 -7.02
C PRO A 134 -8.25 -1.04 -6.31
N PHE A 135 -8.47 -1.27 -5.02
CA PHE A 135 -9.29 -0.39 -4.19
C PHE A 135 -8.58 0.93 -3.88
N TYR A 136 -7.26 0.91 -3.77
CA TYR A 136 -6.44 2.10 -3.61
C TYR A 136 -5.00 1.87 -4.05
N TYR A 137 -4.33 2.97 -4.38
CA TYR A 137 -2.89 3.02 -4.59
C TYR A 137 -2.20 3.64 -3.39
N ALA A 138 -1.04 3.09 -3.01
CA ALA A 138 -0.27 3.56 -1.87
C ALA A 138 1.21 3.23 -1.98
N TRP A 139 2.01 3.95 -1.20
CA TRP A 139 3.37 3.57 -0.84
C TRP A 139 3.33 2.66 0.37
N PHE A 140 3.61 1.37 0.17
CA PHE A 140 3.58 0.36 1.21
C PHE A 140 4.94 0.19 1.88
N LEU A 141 4.95 0.11 3.20
CA LEU A 141 6.14 -0.20 3.98
C LEU A 141 6.30 -1.73 4.09
N ASN A 142 7.55 -2.18 4.18
CA ASN A 142 7.85 -3.56 4.57
C ASN A 142 7.68 -3.74 6.10
N ARG A 143 7.90 -4.97 6.60
CA ARG A 143 7.76 -5.32 8.03
C ARG A 143 8.75 -4.56 8.92
N THR A 144 10.00 -4.48 8.51
CA THR A 144 11.07 -3.79 9.26
C THR A 144 10.76 -2.31 9.41
N ASP A 145 10.44 -1.64 8.30
CA ASP A 145 10.13 -0.21 8.28
C ASP A 145 8.83 0.11 9.00
N SER A 146 7.80 -0.75 8.87
CA SER A 146 6.55 -0.60 9.64
C SER A 146 6.79 -0.67 11.15
N THR A 147 7.64 -1.60 11.59
CA THR A 147 8.00 -1.77 13.01
C THR A 147 8.82 -0.57 13.51
N MET A 148 9.75 -0.08 12.70
CA MET A 148 10.57 1.09 13.03
C MET A 148 9.71 2.35 13.19
N VAL A 149 8.79 2.61 12.26
CA VAL A 149 7.82 3.72 12.35
C VAL A 149 6.94 3.58 13.59
N TYR A 150 6.38 2.38 13.82
CA TYR A 150 5.55 2.11 14.99
C TYR A 150 6.25 2.44 16.30
N ASN A 151 7.48 1.92 16.46
CA ASN A 151 8.29 2.12 17.66
C ASN A 151 8.65 3.58 17.86
N LYS A 152 9.00 4.30 16.78
CA LYS A 152 9.28 5.74 16.85
C LYS A 152 8.05 6.52 17.35
N CYS A 153 6.86 6.25 16.80
CA CYS A 153 5.62 6.89 17.23
C CYS A 153 5.26 6.53 18.68
N CYS A 154 5.32 5.25 19.06
CA CYS A 154 5.01 4.81 20.42
C CYS A 154 5.97 5.39 21.46
N ASN A 155 7.27 5.43 21.17
CA ASN A 155 8.25 6.04 22.06
C ASN A 155 8.01 7.55 22.21
N THR A 156 7.74 8.24 21.10
CA THR A 156 7.38 9.67 21.13
C THR A 156 6.12 9.90 21.98
N LEU A 157 5.07 9.07 21.82
CA LEU A 157 3.87 9.17 22.65
C LEU A 157 4.16 8.98 24.14
N ARG A 158 4.99 8.01 24.51
CA ARG A 158 5.41 7.81 25.90
C ARG A 158 6.13 9.04 26.44
N ASP A 159 7.01 9.63 25.64
CA ASP A 159 7.73 10.85 26.02
C ASP A 159 6.78 12.03 26.20
N CYS A 160 5.80 12.19 25.30
CA CYS A 160 4.76 13.22 25.42
C CYS A 160 3.95 13.08 26.71
N ILE A 161 3.46 11.86 27.00
CA ILE A 161 2.63 11.59 28.18
C ILE A 161 3.41 11.85 29.48
N LYS A 162 4.70 11.49 29.53
CA LYS A 162 5.51 11.63 30.74
C LYS A 162 6.02 13.05 30.98
N ASN A 163 6.36 13.77 29.91
CA ASN A 163 7.16 14.99 30.03
C ASN A 163 6.42 16.27 29.62
N VAL A 164 5.22 16.18 29.02
CA VAL A 164 4.44 17.35 28.63
C VAL A 164 3.28 17.54 29.61
N PRO A 165 3.28 18.61 30.45
CA PRO A 165 2.32 18.77 31.55
C PRO A 165 0.85 18.71 31.10
N GLY A 166 0.08 17.75 31.60
CA GLY A 166 -1.34 17.61 31.26
C GLY A 166 -1.61 17.09 29.83
N PHE A 167 -0.66 16.41 29.19
CA PHE A 167 -0.82 15.90 27.82
C PHE A 167 -2.06 15.02 27.64
N CYS A 168 -2.26 14.04 28.52
CA CYS A 168 -3.43 13.16 28.45
C CYS A 168 -4.74 13.93 28.63
N SER A 169 -4.80 14.81 29.64
CA SER A 169 -5.97 15.66 29.87
C SER A 169 -6.29 16.54 28.66
N PHE A 170 -5.27 17.06 27.98
CA PHE A 170 -5.45 17.90 26.79
C PHE A 170 -5.99 17.10 25.60
N VAL A 171 -5.46 15.90 25.34
CA VAL A 171 -5.84 15.08 24.18
C VAL A 171 -7.17 14.34 24.40
N LEU A 172 -7.41 13.81 25.60
CA LEU A 172 -8.53 12.90 25.89
C LEU A 172 -9.59 13.49 26.83
N ASP A 173 -9.48 14.77 27.22
CA ASP A 173 -10.32 15.41 28.25
C ASP A 173 -10.30 14.67 29.60
N LYS A 174 -9.26 13.85 29.82
CA LYS A 174 -9.10 13.00 31.00
C LYS A 174 -7.64 12.68 31.21
N ASP A 175 -7.16 12.93 32.42
CA ASP A 175 -5.81 12.52 32.78
C ASP A 175 -5.72 11.00 32.93
N CYS A 176 -4.62 10.41 32.43
CA CYS A 176 -4.44 8.96 32.47
C CYS A 176 -2.98 8.53 32.38
N SER A 177 -2.71 7.33 32.88
CA SER A 177 -1.40 6.68 32.72
C SER A 177 -1.13 6.33 31.24
N VAL A 178 0.15 6.16 30.88
CA VAL A 178 0.58 5.62 29.58
C VAL A 178 -0.20 4.37 29.17
N LYS A 179 -0.40 3.41 30.10
CA LYS A 179 -1.13 2.17 29.83
C LYS A 179 -2.55 2.43 29.34
N LYS A 180 -3.33 3.23 30.08
CA LYS A 180 -4.70 3.62 29.71
C LYS A 180 -4.77 4.40 28.39
N PHE A 181 -3.79 5.27 28.12
CA PHE A 181 -3.72 5.98 26.84
C PHE A 181 -3.49 5.02 25.66
N PHE A 182 -2.60 4.04 25.84
CA PHE A 182 -2.31 3.02 24.82
C PHE A 182 -3.50 2.09 24.61
N GLU A 183 -4.20 1.70 25.68
CA GLU A 183 -5.46 0.93 25.62
C GLU A 183 -6.53 1.66 24.82
N TYR A 184 -6.70 2.97 25.02
CA TYR A 184 -7.66 3.80 24.27
C TYR A 184 -7.44 3.74 22.75
N PHE A 185 -6.18 3.77 22.30
CA PHE A 185 -5.81 3.66 20.89
C PHE A 185 -5.50 2.22 20.43
N ARG A 186 -5.68 1.21 21.29
CA ARG A 186 -5.37 -0.20 21.01
C ARG A 186 -3.92 -0.43 20.56
N LEU A 187 -3.01 0.40 21.05
CA LEU A 187 -1.57 0.28 20.82
C LEU A 187 -1.03 -0.91 21.63
N SER A 188 -0.29 -1.79 20.96
CA SER A 188 0.36 -2.97 21.57
C SER A 188 1.89 -2.88 21.51
N GLU A 189 2.60 -3.96 21.84
CA GLU A 189 4.06 -4.01 21.70
C GLU A 189 4.53 -3.97 20.25
N MET A 190 3.72 -4.50 19.33
CA MET A 190 4.02 -4.60 17.90
C MET A 190 2.88 -4.02 17.05
N PRO A 191 3.14 -3.58 15.80
CA PRO A 191 2.07 -3.14 14.93
C PRO A 191 1.20 -4.33 14.50
N HIS A 192 -0.13 -4.12 14.50
CA HIS A 192 -1.10 -5.15 14.07
C HIS A 192 -1.14 -5.37 12.55
N SER A 193 -0.60 -4.42 11.78
CA SER A 193 -0.57 -4.47 10.32
C SER A 193 0.63 -3.70 9.78
N LEU A 194 0.91 -3.91 8.49
CA LEU A 194 1.91 -3.15 7.77
C LEU A 194 1.34 -1.80 7.33
N TYR A 195 2.13 -0.74 7.52
CA TYR A 195 1.71 0.62 7.20
C TYR A 195 1.82 0.94 5.71
N HIS A 196 1.05 1.95 5.30
CA HIS A 196 1.08 2.48 3.95
C HIS A 196 0.67 3.95 3.95
N CYS A 197 1.22 4.72 3.01
CA CYS A 197 0.78 6.08 2.72
C CYS A 197 -0.13 6.03 1.50
N THR A 198 -1.44 6.21 1.70
CA THR A 198 -2.42 6.18 0.59
C THR A 198 -2.19 7.36 -0.35
N ALA A 199 -1.99 7.07 -1.63
CA ALA A 199 -1.87 8.08 -2.69
C ALA A 199 -3.23 8.41 -3.32
N LYS A 200 -4.06 7.40 -3.58
CA LYS A 200 -5.41 7.56 -4.11
C LYS A 200 -6.31 6.41 -3.68
N PHE A 201 -7.47 6.72 -3.10
CA PHE A 201 -8.55 5.76 -2.96
C PHE A 201 -9.39 5.71 -4.23
N LEU A 202 -9.66 4.52 -4.76
CA LEU A 202 -10.50 4.26 -5.94
C LEU A 202 -11.85 3.63 -5.58
N GLY A 203 -11.89 2.88 -4.48
CA GLY A 203 -13.06 2.14 -4.01
C GLY A 203 -13.48 0.97 -4.90
N GLY A 204 -14.60 0.32 -4.57
CA GLY A 204 -15.21 -0.71 -5.42
C GLY A 204 -15.98 -0.10 -6.60
N PRO A 205 -16.41 -0.87 -7.61
CA PRO A 205 -17.06 -0.33 -8.82
C PRO A 205 -18.26 0.60 -8.58
N LYS A 206 -18.91 0.48 -7.41
CA LYS A 206 -20.07 1.29 -6.98
C LYS A 206 -19.70 2.48 -6.09
N SER A 207 -18.42 2.79 -5.89
CA SER A 207 -17.97 3.81 -4.91
C SER A 207 -18.29 5.25 -5.30
N GLY A 208 -18.68 5.52 -6.55
CA GLY A 208 -18.88 6.88 -7.05
C GLY A 208 -17.61 7.74 -7.07
N THR A 209 -16.42 7.14 -6.88
CA THR A 209 -15.15 7.87 -6.81
C THR A 209 -14.80 8.48 -8.16
N VAL A 210 -14.73 9.81 -8.19
CA VAL A 210 -14.42 10.61 -9.38
C VAL A 210 -13.02 10.27 -9.91
N ARG A 211 -12.90 10.18 -11.24
CA ARG A 211 -11.63 9.95 -11.97
C ARG A 211 -10.84 8.70 -11.57
N ARG A 212 -11.49 7.70 -10.96
CA ARG A 212 -10.80 6.48 -10.52
C ARG A 212 -10.11 5.70 -11.64
N LEU A 213 -10.73 5.63 -12.82
CA LEU A 213 -10.16 4.91 -13.97
C LEU A 213 -9.09 5.76 -14.65
N GLU A 214 -9.29 7.08 -14.74
CA GLU A 214 -8.29 8.00 -15.27
C GLU A 214 -6.99 7.95 -14.44
N TYR A 215 -7.09 7.99 -13.10
CA TYR A 215 -5.93 7.82 -12.23
C TYR A 215 -5.29 6.45 -12.41
N HIS A 216 -6.09 5.38 -12.40
CA HIS A 216 -5.58 4.02 -12.59
C HIS A 216 -4.85 3.86 -13.93
N GLN A 217 -5.37 4.43 -15.01
CA GLN A 217 -4.85 4.27 -16.37
C GLN A 217 -3.76 5.28 -16.73
N SER A 218 -3.44 6.22 -15.84
CA SER A 218 -2.42 7.24 -16.08
C SER A 218 -1.04 6.60 -16.28
N THR A 219 -0.26 7.16 -17.20
CA THR A 219 1.10 6.68 -17.50
C THR A 219 1.98 6.75 -16.25
N GLU A 220 1.90 7.85 -15.50
CA GLU A 220 2.68 8.08 -14.28
C GLU A 220 2.41 7.00 -13.22
N VAL A 221 1.13 6.67 -12.99
CA VAL A 221 0.74 5.63 -12.02
C VAL A 221 1.18 4.24 -12.51
N GLN A 222 0.97 3.92 -13.77
CA GLN A 222 1.32 2.61 -14.36
C GLN A 222 2.83 2.39 -14.51
N GLU A 223 3.62 3.47 -14.60
CA GLU A 223 5.08 3.42 -14.55
C GLU A 223 5.61 3.38 -13.13
N ALA A 224 4.93 4.01 -12.17
CA ALA A 224 5.28 3.97 -10.76
C ALA A 224 5.00 2.60 -10.10
N CYS A 225 4.02 1.84 -10.59
CA CYS A 225 3.66 0.53 -10.04
C CYS A 225 4.85 -0.44 -10.02
N GLY A 226 5.17 -0.96 -8.82
CA GLY A 226 6.29 -1.85 -8.59
C GLY A 226 7.65 -1.15 -8.39
N LYS A 227 7.72 0.18 -8.52
CA LYS A 227 8.93 0.94 -8.19
C LYS A 227 9.04 1.17 -6.68
N SER A 228 10.29 1.25 -6.22
CA SER A 228 10.60 1.66 -4.85
C SER A 228 10.76 3.18 -4.77
N PHE A 229 10.23 3.76 -3.70
CA PHE A 229 10.28 5.19 -3.43
C PHE A 229 10.72 5.45 -2.00
N LYS A 230 11.29 6.63 -1.77
CA LYS A 230 11.59 7.12 -0.43
C LYS A 230 10.60 8.21 -0.04
N ILE A 231 9.97 8.04 1.11
CA ILE A 231 9.12 9.06 1.74
C ILE A 231 9.73 9.50 3.07
N THR A 232 9.47 10.73 3.49
CA THR A 232 10.10 11.28 4.70
C THR A 232 9.06 11.51 5.79
N MET A 233 9.20 10.82 6.92
CA MET A 233 8.40 11.10 8.11
C MET A 233 8.98 12.28 8.88
N THR A 234 8.22 13.37 8.97
CA THR A 234 8.67 14.64 9.59
C THR A 234 8.16 14.83 11.01
N GLY A 235 7.18 14.04 11.42
CA GLY A 235 6.52 14.19 12.71
C GLY A 235 5.32 13.27 12.84
N MET A 236 4.46 13.61 13.79
CA MET A 236 3.17 12.95 13.98
C MET A 236 2.11 13.92 14.49
N ILE A 237 0.85 13.55 14.32
CA ILE A 237 -0.28 14.19 14.96
C ILE A 237 -0.89 13.25 15.99
N VAL A 238 -1.46 13.84 17.04
CA VAL A 238 -2.19 13.14 18.09
C VAL A 238 -3.44 13.95 18.37
N THR A 239 -4.59 13.35 18.11
CA THR A 239 -5.90 13.91 18.47
C THR A 239 -6.66 12.93 19.34
N SER A 240 -7.84 13.29 19.83
CA SER A 240 -8.71 12.34 20.54
C SER A 240 -9.16 11.17 19.66
N ALA A 241 -9.08 11.31 18.33
CA ALA A 241 -9.56 10.33 17.37
C ALA A 241 -8.43 9.52 16.73
N VAL A 242 -7.27 10.13 16.46
CA VAL A 242 -6.21 9.49 15.66
C VAL A 242 -4.80 9.75 16.19
N VAL A 243 -3.93 8.78 15.94
CA VAL A 243 -2.48 8.94 15.94
C VAL A 243 -2.01 8.69 14.51
N ALA A 244 -1.37 9.66 13.88
CA ALA A 244 -0.88 9.52 12.50
C ALA A 244 0.50 10.13 12.32
N ALA A 245 1.38 9.44 11.59
CA ALA A 245 2.69 9.98 11.21
C ALA A 245 2.53 10.91 10.00
N ARG A 246 3.16 12.09 10.05
CA ARG A 246 3.16 13.07 8.96
C ARG A 246 4.25 12.72 7.96
N ILE A 247 3.86 12.62 6.69
CA ILE A 247 4.77 12.29 5.60
C ILE A 247 4.95 13.52 4.70
N LYS A 248 6.21 13.83 4.39
CA LYS A 248 6.59 14.77 3.35
C LYS A 248 6.93 13.99 2.08
N LEU A 249 6.25 14.33 0.99
CA LEU A 249 6.55 13.87 -0.35
C LEU A 249 7.50 14.90 -0.99
N SER A 250 8.78 14.57 -1.13
CA SER A 250 9.83 15.53 -1.48
C SER A 250 10.11 15.67 -2.97
N SER A 251 9.78 14.67 -3.78
CA SER A 251 10.04 14.67 -5.23
C SER A 251 8.78 14.97 -6.03
N GLU A 252 8.95 15.59 -7.19
CA GLU A 252 7.87 15.82 -8.16
C GLU A 252 7.20 14.51 -8.61
N GLU A 253 7.94 13.41 -8.79
CA GLU A 253 7.38 12.09 -9.16
C GLU A 253 6.33 11.62 -8.14
N LEU A 254 6.65 11.68 -6.84
CA LEU A 254 5.70 11.37 -5.76
C LEU A 254 4.47 12.27 -5.80
N LEU A 255 4.66 13.57 -6.05
CA LEU A 255 3.56 14.53 -6.11
C LEU A 255 2.69 14.31 -7.34
N MET A 256 3.23 13.89 -8.49
CA MET A 256 2.45 13.59 -9.69
C MET A 256 1.46 12.45 -9.44
N ILE A 257 1.90 11.37 -8.79
CA ILE A 257 1.07 10.20 -8.49
C ILE A 257 0.28 10.31 -7.19
N TYR A 258 0.45 11.37 -6.41
CA TYR A 258 -0.45 11.67 -5.29
C TYR A 258 -1.74 12.28 -5.81
N ASP A 259 -2.91 11.70 -5.52
CA ASP A 259 -4.21 12.24 -5.92
C ASP A 259 -5.25 12.06 -4.82
N LYS A 260 -4.83 12.38 -3.60
CA LYS A 260 -5.76 12.45 -2.49
C LYS A 260 -6.37 13.84 -2.46
N PRO A 261 -7.71 13.97 -2.47
CA PRO A 261 -8.33 15.28 -2.39
C PRO A 261 -7.89 15.95 -1.08
N GLU A 262 -7.28 17.12 -1.20
CA GLU A 262 -7.01 18.04 -0.09
C GLU A 262 -8.30 18.79 0.29
N GLU A 263 -9.43 18.08 0.22
CA GLU A 263 -10.76 18.67 0.31
C GLU A 263 -11.36 18.38 1.69
N ASN A 264 -11.95 19.42 2.27
CA ASN A 264 -12.76 19.36 3.49
C ASN A 264 -14.12 18.68 3.24
N THR A 265 -14.06 17.41 2.84
CA THR A 265 -15.24 16.63 2.42
C THR A 265 -16.26 16.41 3.55
N ASP A 266 -15.87 16.55 4.81
CA ASP A 266 -16.76 16.43 5.96
C ASP A 266 -17.31 17.78 6.46
N GLY A 267 -16.98 18.89 5.80
CA GLY A 267 -17.51 20.21 6.11
C GLY A 267 -17.04 20.81 7.43
N ARG A 268 -16.10 20.17 8.16
CA ARG A 268 -15.64 20.66 9.46
C ARG A 268 -14.81 21.95 9.35
N LEU A 269 -14.10 22.14 8.25
CA LEU A 269 -13.33 23.34 7.97
C LEU A 269 -14.21 24.39 7.26
N LYS A 270 -14.11 25.66 7.64
CA LYS A 270 -15.06 26.68 7.16
C LYS A 270 -14.80 27.14 5.71
N ASP A 271 -13.57 27.01 5.23
CA ASP A 271 -13.15 27.51 3.92
C ASP A 271 -12.82 26.40 2.92
N LYS A 272 -12.94 26.70 1.62
CA LYS A 272 -12.32 25.90 0.55
C LYS A 272 -10.81 26.06 0.65
N LEU A 273 -10.20 25.25 1.49
CA LEU A 273 -8.78 25.35 1.76
C LEU A 273 -7.98 24.78 0.59
N CYS A 274 -7.13 25.62 0.01
CA CYS A 274 -6.14 25.20 -0.96
C CYS A 274 -4.82 24.98 -0.21
N TYR A 275 -4.52 23.71 0.08
CA TYR A 275 -3.25 23.30 0.65
C TYR A 275 -2.28 22.86 -0.46
N PRO A 276 -0.95 22.99 -0.24
CA PRO A 276 0.02 22.37 -1.12
C PRO A 276 -0.28 20.87 -1.29
N LYS A 277 -0.17 20.39 -2.52
CA LYS A 277 -0.38 18.97 -2.84
C LYS A 277 0.51 18.09 -1.95
N GLY A 278 -0.08 17.07 -1.31
CA GLY A 278 0.66 16.17 -0.41
C GLY A 278 0.60 16.57 1.06
N SER A 279 -0.11 17.65 1.42
CA SER A 279 -0.26 18.10 2.82
C SER A 279 -0.95 17.06 3.69
N THR A 280 -1.78 16.19 3.10
CA THR A 280 -2.43 15.07 3.78
C THR A 280 -1.68 13.75 3.69
N ALA A 281 -0.45 13.70 3.18
CA ALA A 281 0.30 12.45 3.12
C ALA A 281 0.63 11.97 4.55
N HIS A 282 0.24 10.73 4.87
CA HIS A 282 0.39 10.20 6.23
C HIS A 282 0.37 8.68 6.30
N LEU A 283 0.82 8.17 7.45
CA LEU A 283 0.61 6.80 7.90
C LEU A 283 -0.33 6.84 9.11
N THR A 284 -1.50 6.20 9.03
CA THR A 284 -2.38 6.04 10.21
C THR A 284 -1.78 5.01 11.14
N ILE A 285 -1.33 5.42 12.32
CA ILE A 285 -0.67 4.56 13.30
C ILE A 285 -1.71 3.86 14.17
N ALA A 286 -2.69 4.61 14.68
CA ALA A 286 -3.78 4.10 15.47
C ALA A 286 -5.02 5.01 15.41
N THR A 287 -6.17 4.44 15.70
CA THR A 287 -7.45 5.16 15.81
C THR A 287 -8.15 4.79 17.11
N ALA A 288 -8.95 5.72 17.63
CA ALA A 288 -9.86 5.45 18.73
C ALA A 288 -10.94 4.43 18.30
N GLU A 289 -11.63 3.85 19.28
CA GLU A 289 -12.74 2.94 19.04
C GLU A 289 -13.83 3.58 18.17
N GLY A 290 -14.29 2.85 17.15
CA GLY A 290 -15.31 3.33 16.20
C GLY A 290 -14.80 4.32 15.15
N VAL A 291 -13.55 4.82 15.26
CA VAL A 291 -12.97 5.75 14.30
C VAL A 291 -12.32 4.99 13.14
N LEU A 292 -12.73 5.31 11.92
CA LEU A 292 -12.18 4.71 10.71
C LEU A 292 -10.84 5.37 10.33
N PRO A 293 -9.86 4.62 9.77
CA PRO A 293 -8.56 5.17 9.38
C PRO A 293 -8.60 6.36 8.41
N LYS A 294 -9.66 6.48 7.60
CA LYS A 294 -9.86 7.62 6.68
C LYS A 294 -9.99 8.97 7.41
N HIS A 295 -10.38 8.97 8.68
CA HIS A 295 -10.54 10.19 9.49
C HIS A 295 -9.22 10.92 9.72
N SER A 296 -8.08 10.20 9.69
CA SER A 296 -6.75 10.80 9.77
C SER A 296 -6.53 11.91 8.73
N ASN A 297 -7.18 11.83 7.57
CA ASN A 297 -7.11 12.88 6.55
C ASN A 297 -7.61 14.22 7.08
N THR A 298 -8.82 14.25 7.65
CA THR A 298 -9.38 15.50 8.15
C THR A 298 -8.62 16.02 9.36
N GLU A 299 -8.19 15.14 10.27
CA GLU A 299 -7.45 15.55 11.47
C GLU A 299 -6.11 16.23 11.10
N ILE A 300 -5.46 15.76 10.03
CA ILE A 300 -4.25 16.40 9.48
C ILE A 300 -4.58 17.72 8.82
N LEU A 301 -5.67 17.81 8.04
CA LEU A 301 -6.10 19.08 7.43
C LEU A 301 -6.41 20.13 8.50
N ALA A 302 -7.07 19.75 9.59
CA ALA A 302 -7.34 20.66 10.71
C ALA A 302 -6.04 21.20 11.32
N ILE A 303 -5.04 20.35 11.54
CA ILE A 303 -3.73 20.80 12.03
C ILE A 303 -3.01 21.68 11.01
N ALA A 304 -3.06 21.32 9.72
CA ALA A 304 -2.49 22.14 8.65
C ALA A 304 -3.16 23.52 8.56
N ASP A 305 -4.47 23.59 8.84
CA ASP A 305 -5.22 24.86 8.94
C ASP A 305 -4.69 25.72 10.09
N MET A 306 -4.59 25.14 11.29
CA MET A 306 -4.10 25.83 12.48
C MET A 306 -2.64 26.27 12.32
N GLU A 307 -1.81 25.47 11.66
CA GLU A 307 -0.43 25.83 11.30
C GLU A 307 -0.35 27.08 10.43
N ARG A 308 -1.33 27.28 9.53
CA ARG A 308 -1.38 28.42 8.61
C ARG A 308 -2.01 29.65 9.23
N ASN A 309 -3.09 29.48 9.99
CA ASN A 309 -3.97 30.57 10.41
C ASN A 309 -3.80 30.95 11.89
N ASN A 310 -3.24 30.07 12.72
CA ASN A 310 -3.11 30.27 14.17
C ASN A 310 -1.74 29.77 14.70
N ALA A 311 -0.67 30.05 13.96
CA ALA A 311 0.69 29.62 14.30
C ALA A 311 1.14 30.13 15.69
N ASP A 312 0.71 31.34 16.06
CA ASP A 312 1.12 32.02 17.30
C ASP A 312 0.29 31.61 18.53
N GLY A 313 -0.88 31.01 18.33
CA GLY A 313 -1.75 30.55 19.42
C GLY A 313 -1.33 29.22 20.05
N LYS A 314 -0.30 28.56 19.52
CA LYS A 314 0.11 27.23 19.98
C LYS A 314 0.97 27.27 21.24
N VAL A 315 0.81 26.28 22.11
CA VAL A 315 1.71 26.07 23.25
C VAL A 315 2.72 24.99 22.89
N SER A 316 4.00 25.36 22.84
CA SER A 316 5.10 24.47 22.44
C SER A 316 5.85 23.90 23.64
N HIS A 317 6.19 22.61 23.60
CA HIS A 317 7.04 21.94 24.59
C HIS A 317 8.14 21.17 23.86
N ARG A 318 9.39 21.39 24.26
CA ARG A 318 10.54 20.71 23.69
C ARG A 318 10.77 19.36 24.39
N LEU A 319 10.91 18.31 23.60
CA LEU A 319 11.30 16.97 24.00
C LEU A 319 12.60 16.58 23.30
N LYS A 320 13.23 15.49 23.76
CA LYS A 320 14.36 14.88 23.04
C LYS A 320 13.96 14.40 21.64
N SER A 321 12.72 13.97 21.47
CA SER A 321 12.16 13.47 20.22
C SER A 321 11.78 14.57 19.22
N GLY A 322 11.70 15.83 19.66
CA GLY A 322 11.29 16.96 18.83
C GLY A 322 10.48 18.01 19.60
N VAL A 323 9.64 18.76 18.89
CA VAL A 323 8.80 19.82 19.49
C VAL A 323 7.34 19.43 19.42
N VAL A 324 6.69 19.39 20.58
CA VAL A 324 5.25 19.15 20.73
C VAL A 324 4.53 20.49 20.68
N ASN A 325 3.60 20.65 19.75
CA ASN A 325 2.74 21.82 19.64
C ASN A 325 1.31 21.44 20.01
N ARG A 326 0.77 22.12 21.02
CA ARG A 326 -0.66 22.10 21.34
C ARG A 326 -1.32 23.24 20.61
N TRP A 327 -2.28 22.90 19.76
CA TRP A 327 -3.00 23.86 18.94
C TRP A 327 -4.27 24.29 19.67
N ASP A 328 -5.42 23.82 19.21
CA ASP A 328 -6.72 24.00 19.86
C ASP A 328 -7.17 22.73 20.61
N LYS A 329 -8.39 22.69 21.13
CA LYS A 329 -8.95 21.59 21.93
C LYS A 329 -8.71 20.23 21.24
N TYR A 330 -7.97 19.36 21.93
CA TYR A 330 -7.61 18.00 21.51
C TYR A 330 -6.59 17.87 20.37
N TYR A 331 -6.09 18.95 19.76
CA TYR A 331 -5.18 18.85 18.63
C TYR A 331 -3.72 19.07 19.02
N CYS A 332 -2.92 18.02 18.84
CA CYS A 332 -1.49 18.05 19.07
C CYS A 332 -0.73 17.65 17.80
N SER A 333 0.37 18.33 17.51
CA SER A 333 1.38 17.84 16.58
C SER A 333 2.73 17.69 17.28
N VAL A 334 3.56 16.78 16.79
CA VAL A 334 4.95 16.61 17.21
C VAL A 334 5.81 16.69 15.96
N ASN A 335 6.68 17.69 15.89
CA ASN A 335 7.66 17.82 14.82
C ASN A 335 8.94 17.15 15.27
N PHE A 336 9.43 16.16 14.52
CA PHE A 336 10.65 15.46 14.89
C PHE A 336 11.88 16.33 14.64
N GLU A 337 12.85 16.25 15.55
CA GLU A 337 14.14 16.95 15.40
C GLU A 337 14.90 16.44 14.16
N THR A 338 14.84 15.13 13.94
CA THR A 338 15.43 14.47 12.76
C THR A 338 14.33 13.73 12.00
N PRO A 339 14.05 14.13 10.75
CA PRO A 339 13.14 13.38 9.88
C PRO A 339 13.65 11.96 9.61
N VAL A 340 12.74 11.04 9.34
CA VAL A 340 13.05 9.64 9.06
C VAL A 340 12.74 9.32 7.62
N GLU A 341 13.75 8.93 6.84
CA GLU A 341 13.56 8.39 5.49
C GLU A 341 13.08 6.94 5.56
N ILE A 342 12.07 6.62 4.75
CA ILE A 342 11.41 5.31 4.73
C ILE A 342 11.38 4.81 3.29
N ASN A 343 11.89 3.60 3.08
CA ASN A 343 11.77 2.92 1.79
C ASN A 343 10.38 2.30 1.65
N THR A 344 9.77 2.48 0.48
CA THR A 344 8.40 2.04 0.22
C THR A 344 8.28 1.46 -1.17
N LEU A 345 7.28 0.60 -1.37
CA LEU A 345 6.91 0.07 -2.67
C LEU A 345 5.58 0.69 -3.10
N PHE A 346 5.53 1.33 -4.26
CA PHE A 346 4.27 1.85 -4.80
C PHE A 346 3.52 0.74 -5.55
N SER A 347 2.29 0.45 -5.16
CA SER A 347 1.44 -0.55 -5.81
C SER A 347 -0.04 -0.29 -5.52
N GLY A 348 -0.92 -1.15 -6.05
CA GLY A 348 -2.34 -1.21 -5.71
C GLY A 348 -2.67 -2.30 -4.70
N PHE A 349 -3.69 -2.07 -3.86
CA PHE A 349 -4.29 -3.06 -2.97
C PHE A 349 -5.75 -3.31 -3.30
#